data_AF-A0A938S155-F1
#
_entry.id   AF-A0A938S155-F1
#
_cell.length_a   1.000
_cell.length_b   1.000
_cell.length_c   1.000
_cell.angle_alpha   90.00
_cell.angle_beta   90.00
_cell.angle_gamma   90.00
#
_symmetry.space_group_name_H-M   'P 1'
#
loop_
_entity.id
_entity.type
_entity.pdbx_description
1 polymer ?
#
loop_
_entity_poly.entity_id
_entity_poly.type
_entity_poly.pdbx_seq_one_letter_code
_entity_poly.pdbx_strand_id
1 'polypeptide(L)'
;TRPMGSADAIFFRAEDGSVRLDMASLRPQWISPMRPVCQEGVTIANGLLYWWPSVCDCQLTLYGTAALGPAGDFDFTPEVAESQRLVRSSGRVGLAPPKPVSREEAVGQAPPYGLSRDWPTFRADNTCSAATSANVAEDSQLLWQFDPKTATVPGLPTMSAPVAAGGLAFVGGADGIVRALDAATGEVRWKAHTGGAIRMPPTIWDERALVGSGDGWVYAYSAADGRLQWRFRAAPAERLIPVYGSLMSTWPVTTGVLVDNGTAYFAAGIANYDGTYVYALDARTGAIKWHNSTSGHLDRDARTGVSVQGHLLLHDGKLYMPGGTSLSPAVYDAATGKCLNDGAQLAECSSRAPRGWELSLLGNQVVACGKPFYGHPAYDVYDTTVFHRVFMASTDDVSVAWTSDARAHRVLGFRDFDRQGLARKMANPGNRFQVNWANITPGGKPAWSAEFGKAHAVAICGNAVLIAAEQELVALRSSDGSILWKRSLPKPPAPWGLAVDGAGRAVVTLTDGKVLCFGRPKGALQ
;
A
#
# COMPACT_ATOMS: atom_id res chain seq x y z
N THR A 1 -19.84 -8.68 -25.90
CA THR A 1 -18.67 -8.19 -26.66
C THR A 1 -18.46 -9.03 -27.88
N ARG A 2 -18.00 -8.44 -28.98
CA ARG A 2 -17.61 -9.19 -30.18
C ARG A 2 -16.47 -10.16 -29.84
N PRO A 3 -16.66 -11.49 -29.97
CA PRO A 3 -15.55 -12.44 -29.88
C PRO A 3 -14.59 -12.23 -31.05
N MET A 4 -13.29 -12.38 -30.80
CA MET A 4 -12.23 -12.20 -31.78
C MET A 4 -11.42 -13.49 -31.89
N GLY A 5 -11.26 -14.00 -33.11
CA GLY A 5 -10.55 -15.25 -33.38
C GLY A 5 -9.12 -15.02 -33.85
N SER A 6 -8.25 -15.96 -33.50
CA SER A 6 -6.93 -16.20 -34.07
C SER A 6 -6.88 -17.63 -34.60
N ALA A 7 -5.75 -18.05 -35.16
CA ALA A 7 -5.59 -19.41 -35.67
C ALA A 7 -5.73 -20.50 -34.59
N ASP A 8 -5.36 -20.18 -33.34
CA ASP A 8 -5.27 -21.13 -32.23
C ASP A 8 -6.22 -20.80 -31.06
N ALA A 9 -6.86 -19.63 -31.06
CA ALA A 9 -7.70 -19.21 -29.93
C ALA A 9 -8.86 -18.29 -30.30
N ILE A 10 -9.90 -18.31 -29.45
CA ILE A 10 -10.99 -17.32 -29.44
C ILE A 10 -10.85 -16.44 -28.19
N PHE A 11 -10.88 -15.13 -28.37
CA PHE A 11 -10.85 -14.15 -27.29
C PHE A 11 -12.24 -13.54 -27.09
N PHE A 12 -12.71 -13.52 -25.85
CA PHE A 12 -13.98 -12.89 -25.51
C PHE A 12 -13.95 -12.26 -24.13
N ARG A 13 -14.98 -11.47 -23.85
CA ARG A 13 -15.19 -10.81 -22.56
C ARG A 13 -15.91 -11.77 -21.62
N ALA A 14 -15.32 -12.03 -20.46
CA ALA A 14 -16.00 -12.65 -19.31
C ALA A 14 -16.49 -11.56 -18.34
N GLU A 15 -17.14 -11.96 -17.24
CA GLU A 15 -17.56 -11.04 -16.17
C GLU A 15 -16.32 -10.27 -15.66
N ASP A 16 -15.33 -10.98 -15.14
CA ASP A 16 -14.17 -10.41 -14.44
C ASP A 16 -12.88 -10.34 -15.31
N GLY A 17 -13.02 -10.03 -16.60
CA GLY A 17 -11.88 -9.77 -17.49
C GLY A 17 -12.00 -10.36 -18.90
N SER A 18 -10.86 -10.71 -19.48
CA SER A 18 -10.72 -11.33 -20.79
C SER A 18 -10.46 -12.83 -20.68
N VAL A 19 -11.09 -13.63 -21.54
CA VAL A 19 -10.80 -15.06 -21.66
C VAL A 19 -10.21 -15.36 -23.04
N ARG A 20 -9.13 -16.14 -23.07
CA ARG A 20 -8.58 -16.81 -24.25
C ARG A 20 -9.03 -18.27 -24.19
N LEU A 21 -9.92 -18.69 -25.08
CA LEU A 21 -10.25 -20.09 -25.27
C LEU A 21 -9.27 -20.70 -26.26
N ASP A 22 -8.45 -21.62 -25.78
CA ASP A 22 -7.52 -22.38 -26.61
C ASP A 22 -8.29 -23.39 -27.45
N MET A 23 -8.17 -23.35 -28.78
CA MET A 23 -8.98 -24.18 -29.68
C MET A 23 -8.53 -25.64 -29.74
N ALA A 24 -7.27 -25.92 -29.37
CA ALA A 24 -6.74 -27.28 -29.37
C ALA A 24 -7.19 -28.05 -28.13
N SER A 25 -7.09 -27.42 -26.96
CA SER A 25 -7.45 -28.04 -25.67
C SER A 25 -8.89 -27.76 -25.24
N LEU A 26 -9.56 -26.78 -25.85
CA LEU A 26 -10.85 -26.22 -25.42
C LEU A 26 -10.86 -25.71 -23.98
N ARG A 27 -9.68 -25.41 -23.43
CA ARG A 27 -9.54 -24.89 -22.07
C ARG A 27 -9.53 -23.35 -22.07
N PRO A 28 -10.29 -22.71 -21.16
CA PRO A 28 -10.24 -21.27 -20.99
C PRO A 28 -8.98 -20.85 -20.23
N GLN A 29 -8.38 -19.75 -20.65
CA GLN A 29 -7.30 -19.05 -19.97
C GLN A 29 -7.73 -17.64 -19.63
N TRP A 30 -7.42 -17.21 -18.41
CA TRP A 30 -7.99 -16.00 -17.85
C TRP A 30 -6.98 -14.86 -17.78
N ILE A 31 -7.20 -13.85 -18.60
CA ILE A 31 -6.48 -12.58 -18.58
C ILE A 31 -7.28 -11.63 -17.69
N SER A 32 -7.24 -11.88 -16.37
CA SER A 32 -8.09 -11.21 -15.37
C SER A 32 -7.85 -9.70 -15.18
N PRO A 33 -6.64 -9.14 -15.39
CA PRO A 33 -6.42 -7.71 -15.13
C PRO A 33 -7.05 -6.76 -16.16
N MET A 34 -7.42 -7.27 -17.35
CA MET A 34 -7.76 -6.49 -18.53
C MET A 34 -9.07 -6.95 -19.16
N ARG A 35 -9.82 -6.02 -19.78
CA ARG A 35 -11.10 -6.30 -20.44
C ARG A 35 -11.19 -5.50 -21.73
N PRO A 36 -11.70 -6.06 -22.84
CA PRO A 36 -11.74 -5.36 -24.10
C PRO A 36 -12.98 -4.44 -24.18
N VAL A 37 -12.88 -3.42 -25.02
CA VAL A 37 -14.00 -2.53 -25.35
C VAL A 37 -15.17 -3.36 -25.91
N CYS A 38 -16.39 -3.05 -25.47
CA CYS A 38 -17.58 -3.85 -25.78
C CYS A 38 -17.79 -4.10 -27.28
N GLN A 39 -17.45 -3.13 -28.12
CA GLN A 39 -17.71 -3.19 -29.56
C GLN A 39 -16.56 -3.82 -30.36
N GLU A 40 -15.33 -3.73 -29.88
CA GLU A 40 -14.12 -4.07 -30.67
C GLU A 40 -13.51 -5.42 -30.30
N GLY A 41 -13.64 -5.87 -29.04
CA GLY A 41 -12.96 -7.08 -28.59
C GLY A 41 -11.45 -6.90 -28.44
N VAL A 42 -10.70 -8.01 -28.45
CA VAL A 42 -9.22 -7.99 -28.44
C VAL A 42 -8.72 -7.85 -29.87
N THR A 43 -7.88 -6.85 -30.14
CA THR A 43 -7.27 -6.72 -31.47
C THR A 43 -6.03 -7.59 -31.55
N ILE A 44 -5.89 -8.36 -32.62
CA ILE A 44 -4.78 -9.28 -32.85
C ILE A 44 -4.02 -8.79 -34.08
N ALA A 45 -2.77 -8.37 -33.90
CA ALA A 45 -1.95 -7.85 -34.99
C ALA A 45 -0.47 -8.05 -34.70
N ASN A 46 0.34 -8.34 -35.73
CA ASN A 46 1.81 -8.42 -35.62
C ASN A 46 2.31 -9.39 -34.52
N GLY A 47 1.57 -10.47 -34.25
CA GLY A 47 1.90 -11.43 -33.19
C GLY A 47 1.64 -10.93 -31.76
N LEU A 48 0.94 -9.81 -31.61
CA LEU A 48 0.59 -9.19 -30.33
C LEU A 48 -0.92 -9.14 -30.13
N LEU A 49 -1.33 -9.12 -28.86
CA LEU A 49 -2.71 -8.92 -28.43
C LEU A 49 -2.84 -7.50 -27.87
N TYR A 50 -3.84 -6.75 -28.32
CA TYR A 50 -4.06 -5.36 -27.92
C TYR A 50 -5.43 -5.16 -27.28
N TRP A 51 -5.41 -4.45 -26.15
CA TRP A 51 -6.57 -3.90 -25.47
C TRP A 51 -6.51 -2.38 -25.56
N TRP A 52 -7.49 -1.83 -26.25
CA TRP A 52 -7.66 -0.39 -26.40
C TRP A 52 -8.25 0.23 -25.12
N PRO A 53 -7.98 1.51 -24.85
CA PRO A 53 -8.44 2.17 -23.65
C PRO A 53 -9.97 2.11 -23.59
N SER A 54 -10.50 1.52 -22.52
CA SER A 54 -11.93 1.43 -22.28
C SER A 54 -12.37 2.45 -21.24
N VAL A 55 -13.50 3.11 -21.47
CA VAL A 55 -14.20 3.91 -20.45
C VAL A 55 -15.06 3.06 -19.51
N CYS A 56 -15.20 1.75 -19.79
CA CYS A 56 -16.02 0.84 -18.99
C CYS A 56 -15.19 0.24 -17.85
N ASP A 57 -15.28 0.86 -16.68
CA ASP A 57 -14.59 0.43 -15.44
C ASP A 57 -15.35 -0.65 -14.66
N CYS A 58 -16.13 -1.47 -15.37
CA CYS A 58 -16.71 -2.66 -14.77
C CYS A 58 -15.59 -3.69 -14.60
N GLN A 59 -14.85 -3.56 -13.49
CA GLN A 59 -13.98 -4.59 -12.88
C GLN A 59 -12.51 -4.65 -13.35
N LEU A 60 -11.92 -3.53 -13.80
CA LEU A 60 -10.54 -3.50 -14.32
C LEU A 60 -9.47 -3.30 -13.22
N THR A 61 -8.41 -4.10 -13.29
CA THR A 61 -7.19 -3.90 -12.46
C THR A 61 -6.18 -3.00 -13.19
N LEU A 62 -6.17 -3.02 -14.53
CA LEU A 62 -5.32 -2.17 -15.38
C LEU A 62 -6.15 -1.30 -16.30
N TYR A 63 -5.72 -0.04 -16.43
CA TYR A 63 -6.34 0.93 -17.32
C TYR A 63 -5.34 1.51 -18.32
N GLY A 64 -5.78 1.69 -19.57
CA GLY A 64 -5.00 2.31 -20.64
C GLY A 64 -4.96 1.43 -21.89
N THR A 65 -3.99 1.71 -22.77
CA THR A 65 -3.65 0.79 -23.86
C THR A 65 -2.68 -0.26 -23.33
N ALA A 66 -3.04 -1.53 -23.46
CA ALA A 66 -2.17 -2.63 -23.07
C ALA A 66 -1.93 -3.56 -24.26
N ALA A 67 -0.67 -3.99 -24.41
CA ALA A 67 -0.24 -4.90 -25.45
C ALA A 67 0.47 -6.09 -24.80
N LEU A 68 0.07 -7.31 -25.15
CA LEU A 68 0.71 -8.54 -24.70
C LEU A 68 1.42 -9.20 -25.87
N GLY A 69 2.69 -9.52 -25.66
CA GLY A 69 3.48 -10.36 -26.55
C GLY A 69 3.57 -11.80 -26.04
N PRO A 70 4.05 -12.72 -26.88
CA PRO A 70 4.32 -14.09 -26.47
C PRO A 70 5.38 -14.10 -25.36
N ALA A 71 5.18 -14.97 -24.36
CA ALA A 71 6.15 -15.15 -23.27
C ALA A 71 7.43 -15.87 -23.73
N GLY A 72 7.41 -16.55 -24.88
CA GLY A 72 8.53 -17.35 -25.36
C GLY A 72 8.90 -18.46 -24.37
N ASP A 73 10.18 -18.57 -24.07
CA ASP A 73 10.79 -19.50 -23.13
C ASP A 73 11.01 -18.90 -21.73
N PHE A 74 10.33 -17.79 -21.41
CA PHE A 74 10.45 -17.13 -20.12
C PHE A 74 10.05 -18.07 -18.97
N ASP A 75 10.96 -18.28 -18.03
CA ASP A 75 10.71 -19.05 -16.82
C ASP A 75 10.03 -18.17 -15.75
N PHE A 76 8.75 -18.46 -15.48
CA PHE A 76 7.96 -17.78 -14.45
C PHE A 76 8.25 -18.29 -13.04
N THR A 77 8.98 -19.39 -12.91
CA THR A 77 9.38 -20.00 -11.64
C THR A 77 10.89 -20.16 -11.54
N PRO A 78 11.67 -19.08 -11.76
CA PRO A 78 13.11 -19.18 -11.81
C PRO A 78 13.69 -19.57 -10.45
N GLU A 79 14.79 -20.31 -10.48
CA GLU A 79 15.64 -20.45 -9.30
C GLU A 79 16.18 -19.08 -8.88
N VAL A 80 16.18 -18.81 -7.57
CA VAL A 80 16.63 -17.52 -7.04
C VAL A 80 17.98 -17.71 -6.35
N ALA A 81 19.06 -17.36 -7.04
CA ALA A 81 20.40 -17.32 -6.47
C ALA A 81 20.70 -15.94 -5.84
N GLU A 82 21.01 -15.91 -4.54
CA GLU A 82 21.35 -14.66 -3.83
C GLU A 82 22.48 -13.88 -4.49
N SER A 83 23.52 -14.57 -4.98
CA SER A 83 24.69 -13.96 -5.63
C SER A 83 24.34 -13.14 -6.88
N GLN A 84 23.18 -13.38 -7.49
CA GLN A 84 22.70 -12.67 -8.68
C GLN A 84 21.72 -11.54 -8.35
N ARG A 85 21.11 -11.56 -7.16
CA ARG A 85 20.01 -10.66 -6.79
C ARG A 85 20.39 -9.66 -5.69
N LEU A 86 21.26 -10.06 -4.76
CA LEU A 86 21.62 -9.28 -3.59
C LEU A 86 22.94 -8.56 -3.79
N VAL A 87 22.91 -7.24 -3.63
CA VAL A 87 24.10 -6.38 -3.62
C VAL A 87 24.25 -5.78 -2.23
N ARG A 88 25.35 -6.10 -1.55
CA ARG A 88 25.72 -5.48 -0.26
C ARG A 88 26.73 -4.37 -0.50
N SER A 89 26.60 -3.28 0.23
CA SER A 89 27.58 -2.20 0.20
C SER A 89 28.90 -2.71 0.77
N SER A 90 29.93 -2.90 -0.07
CA SER A 90 31.31 -3.05 0.38
C SER A 90 31.68 -1.72 1.03
N GLY A 91 31.83 -1.68 2.35
CA GLY A 91 31.94 -0.44 3.12
C GLY A 91 32.77 0.68 2.43
N ARG A 92 32.19 1.88 2.46
CA ARG A 92 32.64 3.17 1.86
C ARG A 92 32.29 3.38 0.39
N VAL A 93 31.09 3.89 0.14
CA VAL A 93 30.83 4.74 -1.02
C VAL A 93 31.20 6.16 -0.63
N GLY A 94 32.22 6.72 -1.29
CA GLY A 94 32.84 8.01 -1.03
C GLY A 94 32.01 9.23 -1.42
N LEU A 95 30.79 9.32 -0.90
CA LEU A 95 30.20 10.63 -0.64
C LEU A 95 30.59 10.97 0.80
N ALA A 96 31.30 12.08 1.01
CA ALA A 96 31.46 12.61 2.35
C ALA A 96 30.04 12.69 2.95
N PRO A 97 29.78 12.07 4.13
CA PRO A 97 28.51 12.30 4.78
C PRO A 97 28.31 13.82 4.86
N PRO A 98 27.08 14.35 4.63
CA PRO A 98 26.82 15.74 4.98
C PRO A 98 27.39 15.95 6.38
N LYS A 99 28.17 17.03 6.59
CA LYS A 99 28.92 17.29 7.82
C LYS A 99 28.11 16.74 8.99
N PRO A 100 28.56 15.64 9.65
CA PRO A 100 27.86 15.20 10.83
C PRO A 100 27.79 16.42 11.72
N VAL A 101 26.58 16.78 12.16
CA VAL A 101 26.42 17.72 13.25
C VAL A 101 27.41 17.25 14.31
N SER A 102 28.34 18.14 14.67
CA SER A 102 29.43 17.77 15.55
C SER A 102 28.83 17.07 16.76
N ARG A 103 29.46 15.99 17.21
CA ARG A 103 28.96 15.16 18.33
C ARG A 103 28.72 15.98 19.61
N GLU A 104 29.22 17.21 19.63
CA GLU A 104 29.13 18.23 20.68
C GLU A 104 27.96 19.22 20.49
N GLU A 105 27.41 19.39 19.28
CA GLU A 105 26.19 20.20 19.02
C GLU A 105 24.90 19.37 19.11
N ALA A 106 25.01 18.04 19.10
CA ALA A 106 23.92 17.11 19.43
C ALA A 106 23.76 16.99 20.96
N VAL A 107 23.33 18.08 21.60
CA VAL A 107 22.83 18.00 22.98
C VAL A 107 21.51 17.22 22.96
N GLY A 108 21.62 15.92 23.23
CA GLY A 108 20.52 14.95 23.25
C GLY A 108 20.77 13.82 22.25
N GLN A 109 21.08 12.62 22.74
CA GLN A 109 21.11 11.41 21.91
C GLN A 109 19.82 11.33 21.09
N ALA A 110 19.93 11.14 19.77
CA ALA A 110 18.74 10.81 18.97
C ALA A 110 18.09 9.57 19.62
N PRO A 111 16.78 9.62 19.96
CA PRO A 111 16.14 8.50 20.62
C PRO A 111 16.24 7.25 19.74
N PRO A 112 16.34 6.05 20.33
CA PRO A 112 16.39 4.81 19.56
C PRO A 112 15.15 4.69 18.66
N TYR A 113 15.32 4.17 17.44
CA TYR A 113 14.20 3.91 16.54
C TYR A 113 13.28 2.82 17.11
N GLY A 114 11.96 3.00 16.98
CA GLY A 114 10.99 1.98 17.39
C GLY A 114 10.50 2.12 18.83
N LEU A 115 10.44 3.36 19.34
CA LEU A 115 9.70 3.64 20.57
C LEU A 115 8.22 3.29 20.37
N SER A 116 7.53 2.86 21.43
CA SER A 116 6.10 2.47 21.40
C SER A 116 5.13 3.57 20.91
N ARG A 117 5.63 4.81 20.79
CA ARG A 117 4.89 5.99 20.32
C ARG A 117 5.22 6.40 18.89
N ASP A 118 6.25 5.81 18.28
CA ASP A 118 6.64 6.12 16.90
C ASP A 118 5.63 5.57 15.89
N TRP A 119 5.73 6.03 14.65
CA TRP A 119 4.95 5.60 13.50
C TRP A 119 5.88 5.04 12.41
N PRO A 120 6.55 3.91 12.65
CA PRO A 120 7.69 3.45 11.86
C PRO A 120 7.33 2.86 10.50
N THR A 121 6.07 2.48 10.27
CA THR A 121 5.63 1.83 9.03
C THR A 121 4.29 2.40 8.56
N PHE A 122 3.85 1.99 7.38
CA PHE A 122 2.55 2.40 6.83
C PHE A 122 1.43 2.10 7.83
N ARG A 123 0.67 3.14 8.21
CA ARG A 123 -0.40 3.06 9.21
C ARG A 123 0.09 2.46 10.55
N ALA A 124 1.24 2.94 11.00
CA ALA A 124 1.86 2.73 12.32
C ALA A 124 2.49 1.36 12.56
N ASP A 125 1.83 0.26 12.17
CA ASP A 125 2.28 -1.10 12.49
C ASP A 125 1.98 -2.13 11.38
N ASN A 126 2.40 -3.38 11.62
CA ASN A 126 2.24 -4.50 10.68
C ASN A 126 0.78 -4.94 10.46
N THR A 127 -0.14 -4.51 11.32
CA THR A 127 -1.60 -4.70 11.15
C THR A 127 -2.26 -3.48 10.48
N CYS A 128 -1.50 -2.44 10.20
CA CYS A 128 -1.96 -1.15 9.68
C CYS A 128 -3.05 -0.52 10.58
N SER A 129 -2.88 -0.59 11.90
CA SER A 129 -3.86 -0.10 12.88
C SER A 129 -4.08 1.41 12.84
N ALA A 130 -3.20 2.18 12.21
CA ALA A 130 -3.20 3.64 12.25
C ALA A 130 -3.36 4.21 13.68
N ALA A 131 -2.82 3.51 14.68
CA ALA A 131 -2.92 3.87 16.08
C ALA A 131 -1.53 4.08 16.69
N THR A 132 -1.46 5.01 17.64
CA THR A 132 -0.27 5.28 18.46
C THR A 132 -0.68 5.66 19.86
N SER A 133 0.19 5.37 20.83
CA SER A 133 0.05 5.87 22.20
C SER A 133 0.50 7.32 22.37
N ALA A 134 0.98 7.98 21.30
CA ALA A 134 1.31 9.39 21.34
C ALA A 134 0.07 10.26 21.61
N ASN A 135 0.23 11.28 22.45
CA ASN A 135 -0.79 12.31 22.66
C ASN A 135 -0.50 13.51 21.76
N VAL A 136 -1.54 14.08 21.17
CA VAL A 136 -1.45 15.34 20.44
C VAL A 136 -1.77 16.52 21.37
N ALA A 137 -1.28 17.70 21.01
CA ALA A 137 -1.52 18.91 21.79
C ALA A 137 -3.00 19.35 21.73
N GLU A 138 -3.46 20.01 22.81
CA GLU A 138 -4.81 20.63 22.89
C GLU A 138 -5.00 21.78 21.90
N ASP A 139 -3.91 22.44 21.50
CA ASP A 139 -3.87 23.36 20.36
C ASP A 139 -2.64 23.08 19.50
N SER A 140 -2.76 23.35 18.20
CA SER A 140 -1.78 22.94 17.19
C SER A 140 -1.60 24.04 16.14
N GLN A 141 -0.41 24.24 15.60
CA GLN A 141 -0.18 25.16 14.48
C GLN A 141 0.68 24.50 13.42
N LEU A 142 0.70 25.06 12.21
CA LEU A 142 1.67 24.68 11.19
C LEU A 142 3.08 25.02 11.71
N LEU A 143 3.92 24.00 11.87
CA LEU A 143 5.30 24.13 12.34
C LEU A 143 6.25 24.37 11.17
N TRP A 144 6.08 23.58 10.11
CA TRP A 144 6.90 23.65 8.91
C TRP A 144 6.15 23.07 7.71
N GLN A 145 6.62 23.45 6.52
CA GLN A 145 6.19 22.92 5.24
C GLN A 145 7.42 22.59 4.40
N PHE A 146 7.43 21.40 3.82
CA PHE A 146 8.43 20.94 2.87
C PHE A 146 7.82 20.83 1.47
N ASP A 147 8.53 21.34 0.46
CA ASP A 147 8.16 21.23 -0.95
C ASP A 147 9.24 20.42 -1.69
N PRO A 148 8.92 19.23 -2.23
CA PRO A 148 9.89 18.39 -2.91
C PRO A 148 10.39 18.97 -4.23
N LYS A 149 9.73 20.00 -4.79
CA LYS A 149 10.00 20.58 -6.11
C LYS A 149 10.05 19.53 -7.22
N THR A 150 9.19 18.51 -7.14
CA THR A 150 9.08 17.45 -8.14
C THR A 150 7.88 17.66 -9.05
N ALA A 151 7.96 17.12 -10.28
CA ALA A 151 6.84 17.11 -11.20
C ALA A 151 5.69 16.24 -10.65
N THR A 152 4.46 16.67 -10.94
CA THR A 152 3.23 15.96 -10.55
C THR A 152 2.64 15.27 -11.78
N VAL A 153 2.21 14.01 -11.64
CA VAL A 153 1.36 13.35 -12.64
C VAL A 153 -0.09 13.46 -12.18
N PRO A 154 -1.02 14.01 -12.99
CA PRO A 154 -2.42 14.16 -12.59
C PRO A 154 -3.03 12.86 -12.06
N GLY A 155 -3.57 12.93 -10.84
CA GLY A 155 -4.29 11.86 -10.15
C GLY A 155 -3.43 10.71 -9.61
N LEU A 156 -2.10 10.79 -9.71
CA LEU A 156 -1.20 9.93 -8.93
C LEU A 156 -0.62 10.70 -7.74
N PRO A 157 -0.51 10.09 -6.55
CA PRO A 157 0.19 10.70 -5.44
C PRO A 157 1.63 10.99 -5.82
N THR A 158 2.04 12.25 -5.66
CA THR A 158 3.40 12.68 -5.97
C THR A 158 4.40 12.05 -5.00
N MET A 159 4.01 11.97 -3.72
CA MET A 159 4.76 11.35 -2.62
C MET A 159 3.91 10.25 -1.96
N SER A 160 4.58 9.29 -1.31
CA SER A 160 3.94 8.31 -0.43
C SER A 160 3.31 8.96 0.81
N ALA A 161 2.52 8.19 1.57
CA ALA A 161 2.24 8.54 2.95
C ALA A 161 3.54 8.81 3.74
N PRO A 162 3.49 9.60 4.82
CA PRO A 162 4.65 9.77 5.70
C PRO A 162 4.74 8.61 6.70
N VAL A 163 5.95 8.36 7.20
CA VAL A 163 6.22 7.63 8.44
C VAL A 163 7.11 8.49 9.32
N ALA A 164 7.07 8.30 10.63
CA ALA A 164 7.83 9.12 11.57
C ALA A 164 8.41 8.28 12.71
N ALA A 165 9.73 8.26 12.85
CA ALA A 165 10.42 7.48 13.86
C ALA A 165 11.81 8.07 14.16
N GLY A 166 12.28 7.93 15.40
CA GLY A 166 13.63 8.38 15.80
C GLY A 166 13.90 9.86 15.52
N GLY A 167 12.88 10.72 15.66
CA GLY A 167 13.00 12.16 15.42
C GLY A 167 13.01 12.59 13.95
N LEU A 168 12.80 11.65 13.02
CA LEU A 168 12.75 11.92 11.59
C LEU A 168 11.37 11.60 11.01
N ALA A 169 10.97 12.34 9.98
CA ALA A 169 9.86 12.02 9.11
C ALA A 169 10.39 11.55 7.75
N PHE A 170 9.89 10.42 7.24
CA PHE A 170 10.34 9.84 5.98
C PHE A 170 9.21 9.79 4.95
N VAL A 171 9.56 10.10 3.70
CA VAL A 171 8.67 10.00 2.54
C VAL A 171 9.43 9.45 1.33
N GLY A 172 8.75 8.62 0.54
CA GLY A 172 9.19 8.19 -0.78
C GLY A 172 8.47 8.95 -1.88
N GLY A 173 9.06 9.02 -3.06
CA GLY A 173 8.50 9.78 -4.17
C GLY A 173 8.39 9.07 -5.51
N ALA A 174 7.50 9.59 -6.36
CA ALA A 174 7.39 9.17 -7.75
C ALA A 174 8.69 9.44 -8.56
N ASP A 175 9.52 10.36 -8.08
CA ASP A 175 10.86 10.65 -8.60
C ASP A 175 11.94 9.64 -8.18
N GLY A 176 11.56 8.60 -7.43
CA GLY A 176 12.47 7.57 -6.94
C GLY A 176 13.38 8.00 -5.80
N ILE A 177 13.08 9.14 -5.15
CA ILE A 177 13.88 9.67 -4.03
C ILE A 177 13.21 9.38 -2.69
N VAL A 178 13.96 8.75 -1.79
CA VAL A 178 13.65 8.66 -0.35
C VAL A 178 14.19 9.91 0.33
N ARG A 179 13.37 10.55 1.17
CA ARG A 179 13.74 11.75 1.92
C ARG A 179 13.56 11.50 3.41
N ALA A 180 14.54 11.86 4.20
CA ALA A 180 14.40 12.00 5.64
C ALA A 180 14.45 13.48 6.01
N LEU A 181 13.39 13.93 6.69
CA LEU A 181 13.23 15.28 7.19
C LEU A 181 13.39 15.25 8.71
N ASP A 182 13.98 16.29 9.26
CA ASP A 182 13.90 16.56 10.68
C ASP A 182 12.42 16.75 11.08
N ALA A 183 11.92 15.97 12.02
CA ALA A 183 10.50 16.06 12.37
C ALA A 183 10.14 17.38 13.09
N ALA A 184 11.10 18.11 13.65
CA ALA A 184 10.89 19.39 14.32
C ALA A 184 10.97 20.59 13.39
N THR A 185 11.86 20.56 12.40
CA THR A 185 12.16 21.71 11.55
C THR A 185 11.71 21.54 10.10
N GLY A 186 11.49 20.30 9.64
CA GLY A 186 11.21 19.99 8.24
C GLY A 186 12.44 20.04 7.33
N GLU A 187 13.62 20.30 7.90
CA GLU A 187 14.87 20.35 7.14
C GLU A 187 15.26 18.96 6.63
N VAL A 188 15.72 18.90 5.38
CA VAL A 188 16.18 17.64 4.79
C VAL A 188 17.49 17.22 5.47
N ARG A 189 17.45 16.10 6.19
CA ARG A 189 18.66 15.49 6.78
C ARG A 189 19.45 14.71 5.74
N TRP A 190 18.75 13.94 4.90
CA TRP A 190 19.36 13.22 3.80
C TRP A 190 18.35 12.89 2.69
N LYS A 191 18.89 12.56 1.51
CA LYS A 191 18.16 12.00 0.36
C LYS A 191 18.89 10.76 -0.14
N ALA A 192 18.13 9.74 -0.54
CA ALA A 192 18.66 8.53 -1.17
C ALA A 192 17.86 8.20 -2.43
N HIS A 193 18.50 7.58 -3.42
CA HIS A 193 17.95 7.41 -4.76
C HIS A 193 17.76 5.93 -5.11
N THR A 194 16.61 5.62 -5.70
CA THR A 194 16.29 4.34 -6.34
C THR A 194 16.17 4.54 -7.86
N GLY A 195 16.03 3.46 -8.63
CA GLY A 195 15.88 3.54 -10.09
C GLY A 195 14.46 3.82 -10.57
N GLY A 196 13.46 3.83 -9.68
CA GLY A 196 12.06 4.02 -10.04
C GLY A 196 11.18 4.53 -8.90
N ALA A 197 9.92 4.82 -9.18
CA ALA A 197 8.98 5.42 -8.24
C ALA A 197 8.83 4.63 -6.93
N ILE A 198 8.80 5.33 -5.79
CA ILE A 198 8.50 4.77 -4.46
C ILE A 198 7.05 5.13 -4.12
N ARG A 199 6.16 4.12 -4.17
CA ARG A 199 4.71 4.34 -4.04
C ARG A 199 4.14 4.04 -2.65
N MET A 200 4.84 3.22 -1.86
CA MET A 200 4.54 2.94 -0.46
C MET A 200 5.62 3.56 0.41
N PRO A 201 5.32 3.97 1.65
CA PRO A 201 6.30 4.66 2.48
C PRO A 201 7.44 3.73 2.89
N PRO A 202 8.58 4.31 3.30
CA PRO A 202 9.64 3.54 3.94
C PRO A 202 9.15 2.83 5.21
N THR A 203 9.73 1.67 5.48
CA THR A 203 9.57 1.00 6.78
C THR A 203 10.84 1.16 7.58
N ILE A 204 10.70 1.72 8.77
CA ILE A 204 11.79 2.01 9.68
C ILE A 204 11.90 0.86 10.68
N TRP A 205 13.01 0.12 10.64
CA TRP A 205 13.25 -0.99 11.54
C TRP A 205 14.76 -1.16 11.77
N ASP A 206 15.18 -1.27 13.04
CA ASP A 206 16.59 -1.51 13.42
C ASP A 206 17.57 -0.59 12.67
N GLU A 207 17.36 0.73 12.79
CA GLU A 207 18.18 1.79 12.16
C GLU A 207 18.21 1.76 10.62
N ARG A 208 17.26 1.06 9.97
CA ARG A 208 17.16 0.97 8.52
C ARG A 208 15.88 1.60 8.02
N ALA A 209 15.96 2.25 6.88
CA ALA A 209 14.82 2.63 6.06
C ALA A 209 14.76 1.69 4.86
N LEU A 210 13.77 0.78 4.86
CA LEU A 210 13.55 -0.18 3.78
C LEU A 210 12.47 0.34 2.82
N VAL A 211 12.73 0.26 1.52
CA VAL A 211 11.79 0.72 0.48
C VAL A 211 11.74 -0.25 -0.70
N GLY A 212 10.53 -0.47 -1.22
CA GLY A 212 10.32 -1.08 -2.53
C GLY A 212 10.25 0.00 -3.61
N SER A 213 10.80 -0.28 -4.79
CA SER A 213 10.84 0.67 -5.90
C SER A 213 10.19 0.11 -7.17
N GLY A 214 9.69 1.04 -7.98
CA GLY A 214 9.15 0.81 -9.31
C GLY A 214 10.14 0.19 -10.30
N ASP A 215 11.45 0.19 -9.98
CA ASP A 215 12.49 -0.48 -10.77
C ASP A 215 12.57 -2.01 -10.53
N GLY A 216 11.77 -2.55 -9.61
CA GLY A 216 11.77 -3.97 -9.27
C GLY A 216 12.82 -4.38 -8.24
N TRP A 217 13.40 -3.41 -7.53
CA TRP A 217 14.33 -3.62 -6.42
C TRP A 217 13.73 -3.23 -5.07
N VAL A 218 14.29 -3.83 -4.02
CA VAL A 218 14.17 -3.38 -2.64
C VAL A 218 15.50 -2.80 -2.20
N TYR A 219 15.46 -1.70 -1.47
CA TYR A 219 16.64 -1.01 -0.94
C TYR A 219 16.54 -0.90 0.57
N ALA A 220 17.66 -1.08 1.26
CA ALA A 220 17.80 -0.73 2.66
C ALA A 220 18.88 0.34 2.83
N TYR A 221 18.48 1.49 3.34
CA TYR A 221 19.35 2.59 3.70
C TYR A 221 19.52 2.64 5.21
N SER A 222 20.62 3.23 5.70
CA SER A 222 20.66 3.67 7.09
C SER A 222 19.60 4.76 7.29
N ALA A 223 18.77 4.61 8.33
CA ALA A 223 17.76 5.60 8.69
C ALA A 223 18.37 6.94 9.12
N ALA A 224 19.60 6.93 9.65
CA ALA A 224 20.27 8.10 10.17
C ALA A 224 20.88 9.00 9.08
N ASP A 225 21.51 8.41 8.05
CA ASP A 225 22.30 9.15 7.07
C ASP A 225 21.99 8.83 5.59
N GLY A 226 21.07 7.90 5.33
CA GLY A 226 20.67 7.52 3.97
C GLY A 226 21.68 6.64 3.23
N ARG A 227 22.75 6.16 3.87
CA ARG A 227 23.75 5.30 3.23
C ARG A 227 23.17 3.93 2.89
N LEU A 228 23.26 3.54 1.62
CA LEU A 228 22.86 2.21 1.15
C LEU A 228 23.62 1.11 1.90
N GLN A 229 22.87 0.21 2.54
CA GLN A 229 23.40 -0.96 3.24
C GLN A 229 23.36 -2.18 2.32
N TRP A 230 22.20 -2.44 1.71
CA TRP A 230 22.00 -3.50 0.73
C TRP A 230 20.85 -3.15 -0.21
N ARG A 231 20.81 -3.80 -1.37
CA ARG A 231 19.65 -3.83 -2.27
C ARG A 231 19.45 -5.22 -2.84
N PHE A 232 18.20 -5.59 -3.08
CA PHE A 232 17.80 -6.89 -3.59
C PHE A 232 16.91 -6.76 -4.81
N ARG A 233 17.23 -7.47 -5.88
CA ARG A 233 16.43 -7.48 -7.10
C ARG A 233 15.31 -8.51 -7.00
N ALA A 234 14.10 -8.03 -6.74
CA ALA A 234 12.93 -8.89 -6.64
C ALA A 234 12.38 -9.32 -8.01
N ALA A 235 12.51 -8.44 -9.01
CA ALA A 235 12.09 -8.72 -10.38
C ALA A 235 12.91 -9.86 -11.01
N PRO A 236 12.27 -10.82 -11.70
CA PRO A 236 12.94 -11.96 -12.33
C PRO A 236 13.86 -11.54 -13.49
N ALA A 237 13.48 -10.52 -14.27
CA ALA A 237 14.20 -10.02 -15.43
C ALA A 237 14.10 -8.48 -15.57
N GLU A 238 14.94 -7.87 -16.43
CA GLU A 238 14.94 -6.41 -16.64
C GLU A 238 14.00 -6.14 -17.81
N ARG A 239 12.81 -5.65 -17.49
CA ARG A 239 11.81 -5.29 -18.49
C ARG A 239 11.05 -4.09 -17.99
N LEU A 240 11.14 -2.98 -18.72
CA LEU A 240 10.45 -1.74 -18.39
C LEU A 240 9.21 -1.56 -19.28
N ILE A 241 8.14 -1.06 -18.68
CA ILE A 241 6.89 -0.72 -19.34
C ILE A 241 6.45 0.69 -18.92
N PRO A 242 5.76 1.44 -19.79
CA PRO A 242 5.18 2.72 -19.42
C PRO A 242 3.95 2.50 -18.53
N VAL A 243 3.95 3.13 -17.35
CA VAL A 243 2.83 3.15 -16.41
C VAL A 243 2.58 4.60 -16.01
N TYR A 244 1.47 5.17 -16.47
CA TYR A 244 1.06 6.55 -16.17
C TYR A 244 2.18 7.61 -16.34
N GLY A 245 2.86 7.58 -17.48
CA GLY A 245 3.92 8.55 -17.80
C GLY A 245 5.28 8.26 -17.15
N SER A 246 5.42 7.15 -16.42
CA SER A 246 6.69 6.69 -15.84
C SER A 246 7.13 5.37 -16.45
N LEU A 247 8.44 5.15 -16.63
CA LEU A 247 8.97 3.82 -16.90
C LEU A 247 9.10 3.05 -15.59
N MET A 248 8.52 1.85 -15.55
CA MET A 248 8.54 0.96 -14.40
C MET A 248 8.89 -0.45 -14.83
N SER A 249 9.50 -1.24 -13.95
CA SER A 249 9.61 -2.69 -14.12
C SER A 249 8.23 -3.29 -14.37
N THR A 250 8.15 -4.35 -15.19
CA THR A 250 6.94 -5.19 -15.26
C THR A 250 6.65 -5.87 -13.92
N TRP A 251 7.68 -6.00 -13.07
CA TRP A 251 7.58 -6.50 -11.70
C TRP A 251 8.11 -5.45 -10.71
N PRO A 252 7.42 -4.33 -10.53
CA PRO A 252 7.82 -3.33 -9.57
C PRO A 252 7.54 -3.84 -8.14
N VAL A 253 8.30 -3.36 -7.15
CA VAL A 253 8.02 -3.66 -5.74
C VAL A 253 7.18 -2.54 -5.17
N THR A 254 5.86 -2.67 -5.32
CA THR A 254 4.92 -1.64 -4.89
C THR A 254 4.14 -1.99 -3.63
N THR A 255 4.45 -3.13 -3.01
CA THR A 255 3.83 -3.55 -1.75
C THR A 255 4.31 -2.78 -0.52
N GLY A 256 5.35 -1.95 -0.69
CA GLY A 256 6.21 -1.56 0.43
C GLY A 256 6.99 -2.77 0.93
N VAL A 257 7.63 -2.60 2.09
CA VAL A 257 8.40 -3.67 2.76
C VAL A 257 7.87 -3.81 4.17
N LEU A 258 7.13 -4.87 4.46
CA LEU A 258 6.68 -5.15 5.83
C LEU A 258 7.81 -5.82 6.61
N VAL A 259 8.14 -5.36 7.82
CA VAL A 259 9.20 -5.99 8.63
C VAL A 259 8.62 -6.52 9.94
N ASP A 260 8.78 -7.82 10.18
CA ASP A 260 8.41 -8.46 11.44
C ASP A 260 9.52 -9.37 11.94
N ASN A 261 9.91 -9.22 13.20
CA ASN A 261 10.94 -10.03 13.85
C ASN A 261 12.23 -10.21 13.01
N GLY A 262 12.70 -9.12 12.40
CA GLY A 262 13.88 -9.10 11.53
C GLY A 262 13.71 -9.78 10.17
N THR A 263 12.47 -10.05 9.76
CA THR A 263 12.13 -10.55 8.43
C THR A 263 11.42 -9.47 7.63
N ALA A 264 11.97 -9.12 6.47
CA ALA A 264 11.40 -8.19 5.51
C ALA A 264 10.61 -8.94 4.44
N TYR A 265 9.32 -8.63 4.31
CA TYR A 265 8.39 -9.20 3.35
C TYR A 265 8.00 -8.18 2.29
N PHE A 266 7.95 -8.59 1.02
CA PHE A 266 7.53 -7.76 -0.10
C PHE A 266 7.18 -8.64 -1.31
N ALA A 267 6.50 -8.07 -2.31
CA ALA A 267 6.24 -8.74 -3.57
C ALA A 267 6.54 -7.85 -4.79
N ALA A 268 6.97 -8.48 -5.87
CA ALA A 268 7.20 -7.86 -7.16
C ALA A 268 6.20 -8.38 -8.20
N GLY A 269 5.53 -7.46 -8.90
CA GLY A 269 4.53 -7.81 -9.92
C GLY A 269 3.53 -6.68 -10.17
N ILE A 270 2.72 -6.86 -11.22
CA ILE A 270 1.52 -6.07 -11.48
C ILE A 270 0.38 -7.01 -11.82
N ALA A 271 0.52 -7.72 -12.94
CA ALA A 271 -0.42 -8.69 -13.45
C ALA A 271 0.06 -10.10 -13.18
N ASN A 272 -0.86 -10.96 -12.73
CA ASN A 272 -0.60 -12.36 -12.43
C ASN A 272 -0.01 -13.16 -13.61
N TYR A 273 -0.44 -12.90 -14.85
CA TYR A 273 0.03 -13.63 -16.03
C TYR A 273 1.53 -13.42 -16.30
N ASP A 274 2.13 -12.32 -15.83
CA ASP A 274 3.57 -12.07 -15.88
C ASP A 274 4.32 -12.76 -14.73
N GLY A 275 3.62 -13.42 -13.80
CA GLY A 275 4.17 -13.99 -12.59
C GLY A 275 4.17 -13.00 -11.42
N THR A 276 4.06 -13.56 -10.21
CA THR A 276 4.09 -12.83 -8.93
C THR A 276 5.17 -13.42 -8.06
N TYR A 277 6.07 -12.56 -7.58
CA TYR A 277 7.28 -12.97 -6.86
C TYR A 277 7.26 -12.40 -5.44
N VAL A 278 7.02 -13.23 -4.44
CA VAL A 278 6.94 -12.86 -3.03
C VAL A 278 8.20 -13.33 -2.32
N TYR A 279 8.75 -12.50 -1.45
CA TYR A 279 10.00 -12.79 -0.75
C TYR A 279 9.87 -12.54 0.74
N ALA A 280 10.61 -13.33 1.52
CA ALA A 280 11.08 -12.97 2.83
C ALA A 280 12.60 -12.91 2.85
N LEU A 281 13.12 -11.77 3.28
CA LEU A 281 14.55 -11.57 3.49
C LEU A 281 14.85 -11.34 4.98
N ASP A 282 16.06 -11.63 5.40
CA ASP A 282 16.63 -11.04 6.60
C ASP A 282 16.75 -9.52 6.41
N ALA A 283 16.01 -8.76 7.22
CA ALA A 283 15.90 -7.31 7.06
C ALA A 283 17.25 -6.59 7.28
N ARG A 284 18.17 -7.21 8.04
CA ARG A 284 19.46 -6.63 8.36
C ARG A 284 20.46 -6.79 7.21
N THR A 285 20.50 -7.98 6.61
CA THR A 285 21.54 -8.42 5.67
C THR A 285 21.07 -8.54 4.22
N GLY A 286 19.76 -8.51 3.99
CA GLY A 286 19.11 -8.77 2.71
C GLY A 286 19.15 -10.24 2.28
N ALA A 287 19.55 -11.15 3.17
CA ALA A 287 19.67 -12.57 2.82
C ALA A 287 18.30 -13.22 2.62
N ILE A 288 18.14 -14.09 1.62
CA ILE A 288 16.88 -14.78 1.36
C ILE A 288 16.60 -15.78 2.50
N LYS A 289 15.40 -15.68 3.09
CA LYS A 289 14.84 -16.72 3.98
C LYS A 289 13.96 -17.68 3.20
N TRP A 290 13.06 -17.14 2.39
CA TRP A 290 12.24 -17.91 1.45
C TRP A 290 11.77 -17.02 0.29
N HIS A 291 11.31 -17.65 -0.79
CA HIS A 291 10.60 -16.99 -1.88
C HIS A 291 9.44 -17.85 -2.40
N ASN A 292 8.47 -17.20 -3.04
CA ASN A 292 7.37 -17.82 -3.77
C ASN A 292 7.26 -17.16 -5.14
N SER A 293 7.35 -17.97 -6.20
CA SER A 293 7.18 -17.54 -7.60
C SER A 293 5.99 -18.21 -8.29
N THR A 294 5.18 -18.97 -7.55
CA THR A 294 4.09 -19.78 -8.13
C THR A 294 2.73 -19.11 -8.00
N SER A 295 2.56 -18.13 -7.10
CA SER A 295 1.24 -17.56 -6.82
C SER A 295 0.64 -16.76 -7.98
N GLY A 296 1.46 -16.30 -8.94
CA GLY A 296 0.96 -15.68 -10.18
C GLY A 296 0.21 -16.66 -11.08
N HIS A 297 0.49 -17.96 -10.98
CA HIS A 297 -0.11 -19.03 -11.77
C HIS A 297 -0.58 -20.18 -10.86
N LEU A 298 -1.41 -19.86 -9.86
CA LEU A 298 -2.03 -20.86 -8.98
C LEU A 298 -2.83 -21.89 -9.77
N ASP A 299 -3.50 -21.43 -10.82
CA ASP A 299 -3.97 -22.29 -11.90
C ASP A 299 -3.03 -22.14 -13.10
N ARG A 300 -2.23 -23.19 -13.34
CA ARG A 300 -1.25 -23.22 -14.43
C ARG A 300 -1.92 -23.33 -15.80
N ASP A 301 -3.05 -24.03 -15.88
CA ASP A 301 -3.74 -24.28 -17.14
C ASP A 301 -4.49 -23.01 -17.59
N ALA A 302 -5.18 -22.35 -16.65
CA ALA A 302 -5.84 -21.07 -16.87
C ALA A 302 -4.85 -19.89 -16.90
N ARG A 303 -3.58 -20.12 -16.53
CA ARG A 303 -2.49 -19.13 -16.41
C ARG A 303 -2.87 -17.91 -15.58
N THR A 304 -3.53 -18.15 -14.45
CA THR A 304 -4.06 -17.09 -13.60
C THR A 304 -3.79 -17.38 -12.13
N GLY A 305 -3.86 -16.33 -11.33
CA GLY A 305 -3.47 -16.34 -9.93
C GLY A 305 -3.52 -14.96 -9.32
N VAL A 306 -2.58 -14.70 -8.43
CA VAL A 306 -2.47 -13.47 -7.65
C VAL A 306 -1.78 -12.38 -8.45
N SER A 307 -2.42 -11.21 -8.55
CA SER A 307 -1.81 -9.97 -9.03
C SER A 307 -1.30 -9.16 -7.84
N VAL A 308 -0.17 -8.47 -7.95
CA VAL A 308 0.34 -7.64 -6.85
C VAL A 308 -0.41 -6.30 -6.84
N GLN A 309 -1.13 -6.02 -5.75
CA GLN A 309 -1.84 -4.76 -5.55
C GLN A 309 -1.57 -4.23 -4.14
N GLY A 310 -1.21 -2.97 -4.00
CA GLY A 310 -1.19 -2.30 -2.69
C GLY A 310 -0.30 -2.94 -1.64
N HIS A 311 -0.58 -2.63 -0.38
CA HIS A 311 0.31 -2.91 0.75
C HIS A 311 0.13 -4.30 1.37
N LEU A 312 1.15 -4.78 2.09
CA LEU A 312 1.06 -6.00 2.90
C LEU A 312 0.44 -5.72 4.28
N LEU A 313 -0.08 -6.79 4.89
CA LEU A 313 -0.54 -6.83 6.28
C LEU A 313 -0.18 -8.19 6.87
N LEU A 314 0.34 -8.22 8.10
CA LEU A 314 0.68 -9.45 8.82
C LEU A 314 -0.24 -9.64 10.02
N HIS A 315 -0.88 -10.80 10.12
CA HIS A 315 -1.75 -11.15 11.24
C HIS A 315 -1.82 -12.68 11.41
N ASP A 316 -1.77 -13.16 12.65
CA ASP A 316 -1.88 -14.59 13.00
C ASP A 316 -0.96 -15.52 12.16
N GLY A 317 0.30 -15.13 12.01
CA GLY A 317 1.31 -15.90 11.26
C GLY A 317 1.07 -15.94 9.74
N LYS A 318 0.13 -15.14 9.23
CA LYS A 318 -0.20 -15.06 7.80
C LYS A 318 0.13 -13.70 7.24
N LEU A 319 0.76 -13.71 6.07
CA LEU A 319 1.05 -12.53 5.28
C LEU A 319 -0.07 -12.35 4.25
N TYR A 320 -0.72 -11.19 4.27
CA TYR A 320 -1.81 -10.83 3.37
C TYR A 320 -1.34 -9.80 2.36
N MET A 321 -1.80 -9.96 1.12
CA MET A 321 -1.55 -9.04 0.02
C MET A 321 -2.83 -8.87 -0.79
N PRO A 322 -3.27 -7.65 -1.13
CA PRO A 322 -4.35 -7.48 -2.09
C PRO A 322 -3.94 -8.11 -3.44
N GLY A 323 -4.80 -8.98 -3.97
CA GLY A 323 -4.43 -9.92 -5.04
C GLY A 323 -5.02 -9.62 -6.43
N GLY A 324 -5.73 -8.49 -6.58
CA GLY A 324 -6.37 -8.07 -7.83
C GLY A 324 -7.69 -8.78 -8.12
N THR A 325 -8.11 -8.77 -9.40
CA THR A 325 -9.45 -9.22 -9.82
C THR A 325 -9.70 -10.72 -9.57
N SER A 326 -8.74 -11.59 -9.91
CA SER A 326 -8.94 -13.05 -9.88
C SER A 326 -9.00 -13.64 -8.49
N LEU A 327 -8.28 -13.07 -7.53
CA LEU A 327 -8.14 -13.60 -6.18
C LEU A 327 -7.66 -12.50 -5.25
N SER A 328 -8.39 -12.20 -4.19
CA SER A 328 -8.00 -11.18 -3.21
C SER A 328 -8.73 -11.40 -1.87
N PRO A 329 -8.08 -11.14 -0.72
CA PRO A 329 -6.63 -11.02 -0.57
C PRO A 329 -5.94 -12.37 -0.85
N ALA A 330 -4.72 -12.31 -1.37
CA ALA A 330 -3.80 -13.42 -1.32
C ALA A 330 -3.27 -13.60 0.11
N VAL A 331 -3.15 -14.84 0.53
CA VAL A 331 -2.75 -15.23 1.88
C VAL A 331 -1.59 -16.20 1.79
N TYR A 332 -0.52 -15.90 2.51
CA TYR A 332 0.68 -16.73 2.57
C TYR A 332 0.95 -17.10 4.02
N ASP A 333 1.44 -18.32 4.25
CA ASP A 333 2.07 -18.66 5.51
C ASP A 333 3.37 -17.83 5.64
N ALA A 334 3.49 -17.01 6.69
CA ALA A 334 4.59 -16.06 6.80
C ALA A 334 5.94 -16.74 7.05
N ALA A 335 5.95 -17.94 7.64
CA ALA A 335 7.16 -18.68 7.94
C ALA A 335 7.75 -19.38 6.70
N THR A 336 6.88 -19.88 5.81
CA THR A 336 7.27 -20.73 4.68
C THR A 336 7.11 -20.08 3.31
N GLY A 337 6.32 -19.00 3.21
CA GLY A 337 5.96 -18.37 1.94
C GLY A 337 4.96 -19.17 1.11
N LYS A 338 4.40 -20.27 1.64
CA LYS A 338 3.39 -21.06 0.94
C LYS A 338 2.11 -20.23 0.76
N CYS A 339 1.66 -20.08 -0.48
CA CYS A 339 0.35 -19.50 -0.76
C CYS A 339 -0.74 -20.46 -0.26
N LEU A 340 -1.65 -19.95 0.57
CA LEU A 340 -2.70 -20.71 1.25
C LEU A 340 -4.05 -20.64 0.53
N ASN A 341 -4.16 -19.82 -0.52
CA ASN A 341 -5.36 -19.79 -1.33
C ASN A 341 -5.46 -21.04 -2.21
N ASP A 342 -6.69 -21.52 -2.44
CA ASP A 342 -6.97 -22.58 -3.38
C ASP A 342 -7.01 -22.04 -4.82
N GLY A 343 -6.27 -22.68 -5.72
CA GLY A 343 -6.27 -22.36 -7.15
C GLY A 343 -7.51 -22.88 -7.88
N ALA A 344 -8.20 -23.90 -7.35
CA ALA A 344 -9.35 -24.52 -8.01
C ALA A 344 -10.50 -23.54 -8.30
N GLN A 345 -10.66 -22.50 -7.48
CA GLN A 345 -11.65 -21.43 -7.69
C GLN A 345 -11.39 -20.61 -8.97
N LEU A 346 -10.20 -20.71 -9.57
CA LEU A 346 -9.81 -19.96 -10.75
C LEU A 346 -10.18 -20.66 -12.06
N ALA A 347 -10.49 -21.96 -12.02
CA ALA A 347 -10.74 -22.78 -13.20
C ALA A 347 -11.94 -22.28 -14.02
N GLU A 348 -12.94 -21.69 -13.36
CA GLU A 348 -14.14 -21.14 -14.02
C GLU A 348 -13.93 -19.75 -14.64
N CYS A 349 -12.76 -19.14 -14.45
CA CYS A 349 -12.44 -17.81 -14.98
C CYS A 349 -13.44 -16.71 -14.54
N SER A 350 -13.89 -16.79 -13.29
CA SER A 350 -14.80 -15.84 -12.63
C SER A 350 -14.38 -15.62 -11.18
N SER A 351 -14.65 -14.44 -10.60
CA SER A 351 -14.28 -14.15 -9.22
C SER A 351 -15.24 -13.19 -8.53
N ARG A 352 -15.41 -13.39 -7.22
CA ARG A 352 -16.10 -12.43 -6.34
C ARG A 352 -15.13 -11.68 -5.43
N ALA A 353 -13.82 -11.79 -5.68
CA ALA A 353 -12.80 -11.20 -4.83
C ALA A 353 -13.03 -9.69 -4.67
N PRO A 354 -12.90 -9.13 -3.44
CA PRO A 354 -12.96 -7.70 -3.22
C PRO A 354 -11.85 -7.00 -4.01
N ARG A 355 -12.19 -5.85 -4.57
CA ARG A 355 -11.23 -5.02 -5.31
C ARG A 355 -10.62 -3.99 -4.36
N GLY A 356 -9.35 -3.68 -4.61
CA GLY A 356 -8.68 -2.60 -3.91
C GLY A 356 -7.31 -2.95 -3.38
N TRP A 357 -6.64 -1.91 -2.93
CA TRP A 357 -5.24 -1.92 -2.51
C TRP A 357 -5.08 -1.81 -0.99
N GLU A 358 -6.18 -1.56 -0.27
CA GLU A 358 -6.17 -1.27 1.15
C GLU A 358 -6.60 -2.50 1.92
N LEU A 359 -5.71 -3.02 2.76
CA LEU A 359 -6.03 -4.04 3.73
C LEU A 359 -6.36 -3.38 5.09
N SER A 360 -7.33 -3.96 5.79
CA SER A 360 -7.60 -3.65 7.19
C SER A 360 -7.99 -4.92 7.95
N LEU A 361 -7.67 -4.95 9.24
CA LEU A 361 -8.09 -6.00 10.15
C LEU A 361 -9.42 -5.60 10.81
N LEU A 362 -10.47 -6.38 10.59
CA LEU A 362 -11.78 -6.22 11.22
C LEU A 362 -12.12 -7.49 12.01
N GLY A 363 -12.23 -7.36 13.34
CA GLY A 363 -12.27 -8.52 14.22
C GLY A 363 -10.98 -9.34 14.04
N ASN A 364 -11.11 -10.58 13.54
CA ASN A 364 -9.99 -11.47 13.24
C ASN A 364 -9.87 -11.77 11.74
N GLN A 365 -10.31 -10.84 10.88
CA GLN A 365 -10.31 -11.03 9.44
C GLN A 365 -9.73 -9.84 8.71
N VAL A 366 -8.87 -10.16 7.75
CA VAL A 366 -8.30 -9.17 6.84
C VAL A 366 -9.25 -9.00 5.66
N VAL A 367 -9.64 -7.76 5.41
CA VAL A 367 -10.51 -7.37 4.31
C VAL A 367 -9.75 -6.44 3.36
N ALA A 368 -10.07 -6.51 2.07
CA ALA A 368 -9.56 -5.59 1.08
C ALA A 368 -10.67 -4.61 0.64
N CYS A 369 -10.33 -3.35 0.43
CA CYS A 369 -11.22 -2.35 -0.12
C CYS A 369 -10.44 -1.24 -0.85
N GLY A 370 -11.19 -0.24 -1.32
CA GLY A 370 -10.62 0.92 -1.98
C GLY A 370 -10.30 0.67 -3.45
N LYS A 371 -9.80 1.71 -4.12
CA LYS A 371 -9.59 1.68 -5.57
C LYS A 371 -8.43 0.75 -5.95
N PRO A 372 -8.50 -0.08 -7.00
CA PRO A 372 -7.35 -0.86 -7.48
C PRO A 372 -6.10 0.01 -7.65
N PHE A 373 -4.94 -0.54 -7.27
CA PHE A 373 -3.70 0.21 -7.15
C PHE A 373 -3.17 0.72 -8.50
N TYR A 374 -3.51 0.02 -9.59
CA TYR A 374 -3.20 0.41 -10.97
C TYR A 374 -4.47 0.77 -11.77
N GLY A 375 -5.54 1.13 -11.08
CA GLY A 375 -6.74 1.72 -11.70
C GLY A 375 -6.48 3.15 -12.16
N HIS A 376 -7.35 3.66 -13.05
CA HIS A 376 -7.15 4.98 -13.65
C HIS A 376 -7.03 6.09 -12.60
N PRO A 377 -6.01 6.95 -12.61
CA PRO A 377 -5.79 7.93 -11.54
C PRO A 377 -6.97 8.88 -11.29
N ALA A 378 -7.66 9.34 -12.34
CA ALA A 378 -8.70 10.38 -12.25
C ALA A 378 -10.15 9.87 -12.27
N TYR A 379 -10.41 8.57 -12.51
CA TYR A 379 -11.76 8.02 -12.59
C TYR A 379 -11.97 6.97 -11.51
N ASP A 380 -13.17 6.93 -10.91
CA ASP A 380 -13.51 5.93 -9.91
C ASP A 380 -13.95 4.61 -10.57
N VAL A 381 -13.69 3.52 -9.86
CA VAL A 381 -14.14 2.18 -10.26
C VAL A 381 -15.58 1.99 -9.82
N TYR A 382 -16.47 1.67 -10.76
CA TYR A 382 -17.87 1.44 -10.46
C TYR A 382 -18.09 0.03 -9.86
N ASP A 383 -17.68 -0.12 -8.60
CA ASP A 383 -17.77 -1.35 -7.81
C ASP A 383 -18.06 -0.99 -6.35
N THR A 384 -19.12 -1.56 -5.76
CA THR A 384 -19.50 -1.29 -4.37
C THR A 384 -18.43 -1.71 -3.36
N THR A 385 -17.60 -2.72 -3.67
CA THR A 385 -16.48 -3.14 -2.80
C THR A 385 -15.38 -2.07 -2.67
N VAL A 386 -15.33 -1.13 -3.63
CA VAL A 386 -14.36 -0.03 -3.64
C VAL A 386 -14.80 1.13 -2.75
N PHE A 387 -16.11 1.43 -2.70
CA PHE A 387 -16.65 2.62 -2.04
C PHE A 387 -16.96 2.41 -0.55
N HIS A 388 -17.34 1.19 -0.17
CA HIS A 388 -17.66 0.86 1.22
C HIS A 388 -16.39 0.58 2.01
N ARG A 389 -15.81 1.62 2.61
CA ARG A 389 -14.70 1.49 3.54
C ARG A 389 -15.24 1.26 4.94
N VAL A 390 -14.73 0.22 5.60
CA VAL A 390 -14.80 0.11 7.05
C VAL A 390 -13.38 -0.09 7.54
N PHE A 391 -12.96 0.80 8.41
CA PHE A 391 -11.71 0.71 9.13
C PHE A 391 -12.02 0.78 10.61
N MET A 392 -11.31 -0.03 11.40
CA MET A 392 -11.45 -0.01 12.84
C MET A 392 -10.09 -0.16 13.47
N ALA A 393 -9.87 0.63 14.52
CA ALA A 393 -8.74 0.44 15.39
C ALA A 393 -9.10 0.94 16.79
N SER A 394 -8.19 0.74 17.73
CA SER A 394 -8.47 1.01 19.13
C SER A 394 -7.23 1.38 19.89
N THR A 395 -7.44 2.21 20.89
CA THR A 395 -6.53 2.41 22.01
C THR A 395 -7.15 1.78 23.25
N ASP A 396 -6.48 1.91 24.39
CA ASP A 396 -6.99 1.40 25.68
C ASP A 396 -8.33 2.06 26.07
N ASP A 397 -8.52 3.33 25.69
CA ASP A 397 -9.67 4.15 26.12
C ASP A 397 -10.84 4.20 25.12
N VAL A 398 -10.57 4.02 23.82
CA VAL A 398 -11.60 4.15 22.79
C VAL A 398 -11.37 3.19 21.63
N SER A 399 -12.47 2.63 21.15
CA SER A 399 -12.52 1.98 19.85
C SER A 399 -13.12 2.93 18.82
N VAL A 400 -12.44 3.11 17.69
CA VAL A 400 -12.86 4.03 16.63
C VAL A 400 -13.19 3.22 15.39
N ALA A 401 -14.40 3.41 14.87
CA ALA A 401 -14.78 2.92 13.56
C ALA A 401 -14.85 4.11 12.57
N TRP A 402 -14.11 4.00 11.47
CA TRP A 402 -14.28 4.86 10.32
C TRP A 402 -15.05 4.11 9.25
N THR A 403 -16.20 4.65 8.87
CA THR A 403 -17.05 4.08 7.82
C THR A 403 -17.25 5.08 6.71
N SER A 404 -17.34 4.62 5.47
CA SER A 404 -17.74 5.46 4.35
C SER A 404 -18.65 4.73 3.39
N ASP A 405 -19.50 5.49 2.74
CA ASP A 405 -20.22 5.10 1.55
C ASP A 405 -20.09 6.21 0.48
N ALA A 406 -20.86 6.11 -0.61
CA ALA A 406 -20.83 7.11 -1.68
C ALA A 406 -21.30 8.52 -1.26
N ARG A 407 -21.91 8.68 -0.07
CA ARG A 407 -22.56 9.92 0.39
C ARG A 407 -21.84 10.58 1.56
N ALA A 408 -21.24 9.82 2.48
CA ALA A 408 -20.62 10.38 3.67
C ALA A 408 -19.47 9.53 4.22
N HIS A 409 -18.53 10.19 4.89
CA HIS A 409 -17.55 9.53 5.77
C HIS A 409 -17.91 9.83 7.23
N ARG A 410 -17.96 8.79 8.06
CA ARG A 410 -18.33 8.87 9.48
C ARG A 410 -17.25 8.29 10.35
N VAL A 411 -16.99 8.96 11.46
CA VAL A 411 -16.09 8.48 12.51
C VAL A 411 -16.91 8.29 13.78
N LEU A 412 -16.86 7.09 14.32
CA LEU A 412 -17.67 6.65 15.45
C LEU A 412 -16.75 6.24 16.60
N GLY A 413 -16.91 6.85 17.77
CA GLY A 413 -16.18 6.48 18.97
C GLY A 413 -17.01 5.61 19.91
N PHE A 414 -16.41 4.54 20.42
CA PHE A 414 -17.05 3.59 21.33
C PHE A 414 -16.17 3.40 22.58
N ARG A 415 -16.78 3.49 23.76
CA ARG A 415 -16.10 3.18 25.03
C ARG A 415 -16.12 1.66 25.29
N ASP A 416 -17.29 1.05 25.16
CA ASP A 416 -17.50 -0.38 25.38
C ASP A 416 -17.82 -1.12 24.07
N PHE A 417 -16.82 -1.26 23.20
CA PHE A 417 -17.02 -1.94 21.91
C PHE A 417 -16.95 -3.46 22.03
N ASP A 418 -18.02 -4.16 21.63
CA ASP A 418 -18.06 -5.64 21.60
C ASP A 418 -17.21 -6.20 20.44
N ARG A 419 -15.89 -6.29 20.68
CA ARG A 419 -14.91 -6.88 19.75
C ARG A 419 -15.22 -8.32 19.40
N GLN A 420 -15.70 -9.11 20.37
CA GLN A 420 -16.05 -10.51 20.14
C GLN A 420 -17.29 -10.62 19.24
N GLY A 421 -18.26 -9.73 19.40
CA GLY A 421 -19.41 -9.61 18.53
C GLY A 421 -19.00 -9.28 17.10
N LEU A 422 -18.09 -8.32 16.91
CA LEU A 422 -17.54 -8.02 15.60
C LEU A 422 -16.83 -9.25 15.00
N ALA A 423 -15.99 -9.94 15.78
CA ALA A 423 -15.31 -11.15 15.31
C ALA A 423 -16.29 -12.26 14.89
N ARG A 424 -17.36 -12.48 15.66
CA ARG A 424 -18.45 -13.41 15.30
C ARG A 424 -19.16 -13.00 14.01
N LYS A 425 -19.43 -11.71 13.80
CA LYS A 425 -20.02 -11.20 12.56
C LYS A 425 -19.09 -11.38 11.37
N MET A 426 -17.81 -11.05 11.54
CA MET A 426 -16.81 -11.21 10.49
C MET A 426 -16.57 -12.68 10.13
N ALA A 427 -16.76 -13.63 11.06
CA ALA A 427 -16.67 -15.06 10.76
C ALA A 427 -17.53 -15.53 9.58
N ASN A 428 -18.62 -14.82 9.24
CA ASN A 428 -19.42 -15.08 8.05
C ASN A 428 -18.63 -14.76 6.76
N PRO A 429 -18.40 -15.74 5.86
CA PRO A 429 -17.66 -15.53 4.61
C PRO A 429 -18.21 -14.39 3.73
N GLY A 430 -19.53 -14.15 3.72
CA GLY A 430 -20.13 -13.08 2.93
C GLY A 430 -19.63 -11.67 3.30
N ASN A 431 -19.28 -11.47 4.57
CA ASN A 431 -18.80 -10.18 5.08
C ASN A 431 -17.35 -9.86 4.66
N ARG A 432 -16.63 -10.82 4.05
CA ARG A 432 -15.27 -10.60 3.52
C ARG A 432 -15.26 -9.87 2.18
N PHE A 433 -16.30 -10.08 1.37
CA PHE A 433 -16.37 -9.61 -0.01
C PHE A 433 -17.03 -8.23 -0.13
N GLN A 434 -18.05 -7.97 0.69
CA GLN A 434 -18.73 -6.67 0.77
C GLN A 434 -18.82 -6.24 2.23
N VAL A 435 -17.84 -5.45 2.65
CA VAL A 435 -17.78 -4.94 4.01
C VAL A 435 -18.75 -3.76 4.13
N ASN A 436 -19.85 -3.98 4.83
CA ASN A 436 -20.84 -2.93 5.13
C ASN A 436 -21.05 -2.85 6.65
N TRP A 437 -20.80 -1.68 7.23
CA TRP A 437 -20.92 -1.44 8.66
C TRP A 437 -22.28 -1.86 9.22
N ALA A 438 -23.38 -1.59 8.51
CA ALA A 438 -24.72 -1.95 8.97
C ALA A 438 -24.89 -3.47 9.18
N ASN A 439 -24.14 -4.29 8.44
CA ASN A 439 -24.22 -5.75 8.53
C ASN A 439 -23.30 -6.32 9.61
N ILE A 440 -22.22 -5.61 9.95
CA ILE A 440 -21.14 -6.11 10.82
C ILE A 440 -21.03 -5.39 12.16
N THR A 441 -21.73 -4.27 12.35
CA THR A 441 -21.72 -3.55 13.62
C THR A 441 -22.15 -4.51 14.73
N PRO A 442 -21.35 -4.67 15.80
CA PRO A 442 -21.86 -5.30 16.99
C PRO A 442 -22.95 -4.40 17.60
N GLY A 443 -23.80 -4.97 18.45
CA GLY A 443 -24.75 -4.15 19.22
C GLY A 443 -24.01 -3.10 20.06
N GLY A 444 -24.70 -2.01 20.40
CA GLY A 444 -24.12 -0.87 21.13
C GLY A 444 -24.17 0.42 20.32
N LYS A 445 -24.42 1.55 20.99
CA LYS A 445 -24.44 2.87 20.35
C LYS A 445 -23.07 3.52 20.49
N PRO A 446 -22.60 4.25 19.46
CA PRO A 446 -21.40 5.06 19.61
C PRO A 446 -21.60 6.08 20.74
N ALA A 447 -20.56 6.30 21.54
CA ALA A 447 -20.53 7.33 22.57
C ALA A 447 -20.54 8.74 21.93
N TRP A 448 -19.92 8.86 20.76
CA TRP A 448 -19.92 10.06 19.94
C TRP A 448 -19.78 9.70 18.46
N SER A 449 -20.23 10.59 17.58
CA SER A 449 -20.04 10.47 16.13
C SER A 449 -19.74 11.82 15.50
N ALA A 450 -18.89 11.80 14.47
CA ALA A 450 -18.58 12.96 13.65
C ALA A 450 -18.72 12.58 12.16
N GLU A 451 -19.29 13.49 11.37
CA GLU A 451 -19.40 13.33 9.92
C GLU A 451 -18.46 14.31 9.23
N PHE A 452 -17.82 13.82 8.18
CA PHE A 452 -16.92 14.60 7.34
C PHE A 452 -17.33 14.41 5.88
N GLY A 453 -16.86 15.33 5.03
CA GLY A 453 -16.83 15.09 3.59
C GLY A 453 -15.88 13.95 3.24
N LYS A 454 -15.15 14.05 2.13
CA LYS A 454 -14.18 13.02 1.77
C LYS A 454 -12.99 13.01 2.75
N ALA A 455 -12.89 11.95 3.55
CA ALA A 455 -11.75 11.69 4.42
C ALA A 455 -10.72 10.80 3.72
N HIS A 456 -9.44 11.13 3.86
CA HIS A 456 -8.34 10.44 3.16
C HIS A 456 -7.47 9.60 4.10
N ALA A 457 -7.39 9.98 5.38
CA ALA A 457 -6.66 9.25 6.41
C ALA A 457 -7.24 9.52 7.81
N VAL A 458 -7.00 8.58 8.72
CA VAL A 458 -7.27 8.69 10.15
C VAL A 458 -6.02 8.27 10.94
N ALA A 459 -5.79 8.91 12.09
CA ALA A 459 -4.82 8.46 13.08
C ALA A 459 -5.44 8.47 14.48
N ILE A 460 -5.35 7.37 15.21
CA ILE A 460 -5.88 7.23 16.56
C ILE A 460 -4.71 7.42 17.53
N CYS A 461 -4.78 8.49 18.31
CA CYS A 461 -3.79 8.88 19.30
C CYS A 461 -4.33 8.57 20.70
N GLY A 462 -3.48 8.64 21.73
CA GLY A 462 -3.89 8.35 23.11
C GLY A 462 -5.08 9.23 23.57
N ASN A 463 -5.02 10.53 23.29
CA ASN A 463 -6.04 11.50 23.71
C ASN A 463 -6.96 12.01 22.58
N ALA A 464 -6.73 11.59 21.32
CA ALA A 464 -7.43 12.18 20.18
C ALA A 464 -7.55 11.25 18.98
N VAL A 465 -8.47 11.58 18.07
CA VAL A 465 -8.60 10.98 16.74
C VAL A 465 -8.38 12.09 15.72
N LEU A 466 -7.33 11.96 14.91
CA LEU A 466 -7.01 12.89 13.84
C LEU A 466 -7.63 12.41 12.54
N ILE A 467 -8.32 13.31 11.84
CA ILE A 467 -8.96 13.08 10.54
C ILE A 467 -8.39 14.05 9.53
N ALA A 468 -7.74 13.51 8.49
CA ALA A 468 -7.28 14.27 7.34
C ALA A 468 -8.34 14.19 6.23
N ALA A 469 -9.13 15.24 6.10
CA ALA A 469 -10.16 15.40 5.08
C ALA A 469 -9.70 16.30 3.94
N GLU A 470 -10.54 16.43 2.91
CA GLU A 470 -10.20 17.06 1.61
C GLU A 470 -9.56 18.46 1.71
N GLN A 471 -9.93 19.27 2.71
CA GLN A 471 -9.41 20.63 2.89
C GLN A 471 -9.02 20.94 4.35
N GLU A 472 -8.96 19.92 5.20
CA GLU A 472 -8.74 20.15 6.63
C GLU A 472 -8.13 18.94 7.35
N LEU A 473 -7.40 19.25 8.42
CA LEU A 473 -6.96 18.31 9.43
C LEU A 473 -7.68 18.65 10.74
N VAL A 474 -8.41 17.69 11.30
CA VAL A 474 -9.21 17.87 12.51
C VAL A 474 -8.74 16.89 13.57
N ALA A 475 -8.54 17.37 14.80
CA ALA A 475 -8.35 16.51 15.96
C ALA A 475 -9.62 16.51 16.81
N LEU A 476 -10.21 15.34 17.00
CA LEU A 476 -11.33 15.11 17.92
C LEU A 476 -10.80 14.50 19.21
N ARG A 477 -11.28 14.95 20.36
CA ARG A 477 -10.95 14.34 21.65
C ARG A 477 -11.51 12.91 21.70
N SER A 478 -10.68 11.95 22.09
CA SER A 478 -11.06 10.52 22.10
C SER A 478 -12.25 10.23 23.05
N SER A 479 -12.36 10.98 24.15
CA SER A 479 -13.36 10.75 25.21
C SER A 479 -14.79 11.08 24.80
N ASP A 480 -15.01 12.11 23.99
CA ASP A 480 -16.34 12.68 23.71
C ASP A 480 -16.54 13.19 22.28
N GLY A 481 -15.52 13.13 21.43
CA GLY A 481 -15.61 13.57 20.03
C GLY A 481 -15.62 15.09 19.85
N SER A 482 -15.41 15.89 20.89
CA SER A 482 -15.29 17.34 20.77
C SER A 482 -14.04 17.73 19.97
N ILE A 483 -14.12 18.82 19.19
CA ILE A 483 -12.98 19.28 18.38
C ILE A 483 -11.94 19.92 19.32
N LEU A 484 -10.73 19.36 19.35
CA LEU A 484 -9.56 19.99 19.99
C LEU A 484 -9.07 21.16 19.15
N TRP A 485 -8.82 20.90 17.87
CA TRP A 485 -8.40 21.89 16.90
C TRP A 485 -8.71 21.44 15.46
N LYS A 486 -8.76 22.43 14.56
CA LYS A 486 -9.00 22.26 13.13
C LYS A 486 -8.05 23.15 12.35
N ARG A 487 -7.39 22.62 11.32
CA ARG A 487 -6.44 23.36 10.47
C ARG A 487 -6.73 23.13 9.00
N SER A 488 -6.71 24.21 8.22
CA SER A 488 -6.92 24.13 6.77
C SER A 488 -5.74 23.48 6.07
N LEU A 489 -6.03 22.65 5.08
CA LEU A 489 -5.04 22.07 4.18
C LEU A 489 -5.15 22.74 2.81
N PRO A 490 -4.03 23.14 2.18
CA PRO A 490 -4.06 23.85 0.90
C PRO A 490 -4.42 22.94 -0.28
N LYS A 491 -4.32 21.62 -0.11
CA LYS A 491 -4.67 20.56 -1.05
C LYS A 491 -5.16 19.33 -0.30
N PRO A 492 -5.90 18.42 -0.96
CA PRO A 492 -6.26 17.14 -0.35
C PRO A 492 -5.03 16.35 0.08
N PRO A 493 -5.09 15.63 1.23
CA PRO A 493 -4.08 14.66 1.61
C PRO A 493 -3.91 13.59 0.54
N ALA A 494 -2.68 13.09 0.38
CA ALA A 494 -2.46 11.85 -0.34
C ALA A 494 -3.24 10.70 0.36
N PRO A 495 -3.58 9.60 -0.35
CA PRO A 495 -4.23 8.45 0.26
C PRO A 495 -3.43 7.94 1.47
N TRP A 496 -4.08 7.87 2.65
CA TRP A 496 -3.43 7.53 3.92
C TRP A 496 -2.23 8.43 4.28
N GLY A 497 -2.18 9.67 3.76
CA GLY A 497 -1.09 10.63 3.90
C GLY A 497 -1.02 11.32 5.26
N LEU A 498 -1.15 10.57 6.35
CA LEU A 498 -1.09 11.07 7.73
C LEU A 498 -0.26 10.12 8.59
N ALA A 499 0.66 10.68 9.38
CA ALA A 499 1.38 10.00 10.45
C ALA A 499 1.47 10.91 11.67
N VAL A 500 1.61 10.30 12.86
CA VAL A 500 1.82 11.02 14.12
C VAL A 500 3.10 10.53 14.75
N ASP A 501 4.04 11.42 15.00
CA ASP A 501 5.32 11.01 15.59
C ASP A 501 5.24 10.83 17.11
N GLY A 502 6.32 10.32 17.73
CA GLY A 502 6.37 10.08 19.16
C GLY A 502 6.12 11.33 20.03
N ALA A 503 6.36 12.53 19.50
CA ALA A 503 6.12 13.81 20.17
C ALA A 503 4.68 14.34 19.97
N GLY A 504 3.83 13.63 19.24
CA GLY A 504 2.45 14.05 18.98
C GLY A 504 2.30 15.05 17.84
N ARG A 505 3.30 15.19 16.98
CA ARG A 505 3.22 16.03 15.78
C ARG A 505 2.56 15.26 14.65
N ALA A 506 1.60 15.90 13.99
CA ALA A 506 0.91 15.33 12.83
C ALA A 506 1.65 15.73 11.55
N VAL A 507 2.20 14.75 10.84
CA VAL A 507 2.85 14.92 9.54
C VAL A 507 1.87 14.51 8.44
N VAL A 508 1.61 15.41 7.50
CA VAL A 508 0.62 15.21 6.42
C VAL A 508 1.29 15.35 5.06
N THR A 509 1.18 14.33 4.23
CA THR A 509 1.57 14.42 2.82
C THR A 509 0.35 14.79 1.98
N LEU A 510 0.49 15.79 1.12
CA LEU A 510 -0.56 16.27 0.22
C LEU A 510 -0.46 15.63 -1.18
N THR A 511 -1.55 15.70 -1.94
CA THR A 511 -1.63 15.20 -3.33
C THR A 511 -0.62 15.86 -4.28
N ASP A 512 -0.25 17.13 -4.05
CA ASP A 512 0.79 17.85 -4.81
C ASP A 512 2.22 17.51 -4.35
N GLY A 513 2.38 16.60 -3.37
CA GLY A 513 3.66 16.13 -2.86
C GLY A 513 4.25 16.97 -1.73
N LYS A 514 3.65 18.11 -1.37
CA LYS A 514 4.11 18.85 -0.18
C LYS A 514 3.87 18.06 1.09
N VAL A 515 4.75 18.25 2.07
CA VAL A 515 4.63 17.65 3.40
C VAL A 515 4.47 18.77 4.41
N LEU A 516 3.42 18.70 5.22
CA LEU A 516 3.14 19.64 6.29
C LEU A 516 3.34 18.98 7.64
N CYS A 517 3.73 19.74 8.66
CA CYS A 517 3.75 19.27 10.03
C CYS A 517 3.00 20.23 10.94
N PHE A 518 2.13 19.66 11.77
CA PHE A 518 1.34 20.38 12.76
C PHE A 518 1.72 19.90 14.17
N GLY A 519 1.77 20.82 15.12
CA GLY A 519 2.03 20.48 16.52
C GLY A 519 1.97 21.70 17.43
N ARG A 520 2.37 21.52 18.69
CA ARG A 520 2.28 22.56 19.72
C ARG A 520 2.99 23.86 19.28
N PRO A 521 2.41 25.05 19.54
CA PRO A 521 3.07 26.31 19.23
C PRO A 521 4.43 26.48 19.90
N LYS A 522 5.40 27.09 19.20
CA LYS A 522 6.71 27.43 19.77
C LYS A 522 6.51 28.42 20.92
N GLY A 523 6.93 28.06 22.14
CA GLY A 523 6.88 28.93 23.32
C GLY A 523 5.78 28.64 24.35
N ALA A 524 4.91 27.65 24.12
CA ALA A 524 3.95 27.21 25.13
C ALA A 524 4.64 26.29 26.16
N LEU A 525 4.68 26.70 27.44
CA LEU A 525 5.21 25.91 28.56
C LEU A 525 4.39 24.62 28.76
N GLN A 526 5.03 23.62 29.39
CA GLN A 526 4.63 22.22 29.29
C GLN A 526 3.26 21.90 29.86
#